data_AF-A0A0X3Y804-F1
#
_entry.id   AF-A0A0X3Y804-F1
#
_cell.length_a   1.000
_cell.length_b   1.000
_cell.length_c   1.000
_cell.angle_alpha   90.00
_cell.angle_beta   90.00
_cell.angle_gamma   90.00
#
_symmetry.space_group_name_H-M   'P 1'
#
loop_
_entity.id
_entity.type
_entity.pdbx_description
1 polymer ?
#
loop_
_entity_poly.entity_id
_entity_poly.type
_entity_poly.pdbx_seq_one_letter_code
_entity_poly.pdbx_strand_id
1 'polypeptide(L)' 'MSTELAQAPVHVQLAVDLILLLEQHQIDANTALLALEIVKKDFEQKRDLGGNPTSHIPAHTS' A
#
# COMPACT_ATOMS: atom_id res chain seq x y z
N MET A 1 13.51 23.19 3.60
CA MET A 1 12.73 21.95 3.41
C MET A 1 11.80 22.19 2.23
N SER A 2 12.03 21.48 1.13
CA SER A 2 11.48 21.77 -0.20
C SER A 2 9.95 21.75 -0.20
N THR A 3 9.34 22.91 -0.48
CA THR A 3 7.88 23.14 -0.46
C THR A 3 7.11 22.38 -1.55
N GLU A 4 7.82 21.76 -2.49
CA GLU A 4 7.22 21.03 -3.62
C GLU A 4 6.62 19.69 -3.20
N LEU A 5 7.22 18.99 -2.22
CA LEU A 5 6.69 17.71 -1.76
C LEU A 5 5.39 17.88 -0.97
N ALA A 6 5.29 18.92 -0.13
CA ALA A 6 4.09 19.23 0.63
C ALA A 6 2.89 19.65 -0.24
N GLN A 7 3.13 20.02 -1.51
CA GLN A 7 2.08 20.37 -2.48
C GLN A 7 1.84 19.27 -3.52
N ALA A 8 2.61 18.18 -3.47
CA ALA A 8 2.42 17.06 -4.38
C ALA A 8 1.12 16.31 -4.07
N PRO A 9 0.53 15.59 -5.03
CA PRO A 9 -0.59 14.70 -4.76
C PRO A 9 -0.28 13.70 -3.63
N VAL A 10 -1.28 13.35 -2.82
CA VAL A 10 -1.13 12.44 -1.67
C VAL A 10 -0.39 11.14 -2.01
N HIS A 11 -0.65 10.55 -3.18
CA HIS A 11 0.02 9.32 -3.60
C HIS A 11 1.52 9.50 -3.87
N VAL A 12 1.93 10.70 -4.30
CA VAL A 12 3.36 11.04 -4.52
C VAL A 12 4.06 11.21 -3.17
N GLN A 13 3.44 11.91 -2.22
CA GLN A 13 3.97 12.06 -0.87
C GLN A 13 4.15 10.69 -0.19
N LEU A 14 3.11 9.84 -0.26
CA LEU A 14 3.16 8.49 0.29
C LEU A 14 4.24 7.61 -0.36
N ALA A 15 4.45 7.74 -1.67
CA ALA A 15 5.51 7.01 -2.36
C ALA A 15 6.90 7.42 -1.86
N VAL A 16 7.12 8.72 -1.63
CA VAL A 16 8.40 9.21 -1.07
C VAL A 16 8.61 8.72 0.36
N ASP A 17 7.59 8.77 1.21
CA ASP A 17 7.67 8.26 2.58
C ASP A 17 7.97 6.75 2.61
N LEU A 18 7.35 5.98 1.70
CA LEU A 18 7.55 4.55 1.60
C LEU A 18 8.97 4.20 1.13
N ILE A 19 9.50 4.93 0.15
CA ILE A 19 10.90 4.76 -0.30
C ILE A 19 11.85 5.03 0.87
N LEU A 20 11.67 6.15 1.57
CA LEU A 20 12.48 6.49 2.74
C LEU A 20 12.43 5.41 3.83
N LEU A 21 11.26 4.80 4.07
CA LEU A 21 11.12 3.70 5.02
C LEU A 21 11.91 2.47 4.58
N LEU A 22 11.84 2.09 3.30
CA LEU A 22 12.53 0.93 2.76
C LEU A 22 14.05 1.10 2.77
N GLU A 23 14.54 2.30 2.45
CA GLU A 23 15.97 2.63 2.50
C GLU A 23 16.51 2.60 3.94
N GLN A 24 15.77 3.12 4.92
CA GLN A 24 16.14 3.06 6.34
C GLN A 24 16.30 1.62 6.85
N HIS A 25 15.51 0.69 6.32
CA HIS A 25 15.61 -0.74 6.64
C HIS A 25 16.58 -1.49 5.73
N GLN A 26 17.33 -0.79 4.87
CA GLN A 26 18.32 -1.35 3.95
C GLN A 26 17.74 -2.44 3.04
N ILE A 27 16.46 -2.31 2.68
CA ILE A 27 15.77 -3.26 1.79
C ILE A 27 16.28 -3.03 0.37
N ASP A 28 16.76 -4.10 -0.28
CA ASP A 28 17.20 -3.99 -1.67
C ASP A 28 16.02 -3.76 -2.62
N ALA A 29 16.31 -3.15 -3.77
CA ALA A 29 15.29 -2.76 -4.74
C ALA A 29 14.45 -3.94 -5.26
N ASN A 30 15.03 -5.13 -5.43
CA ASN A 30 14.28 -6.28 -5.94
C ASN A 30 13.29 -6.78 -4.89
N THR A 31 13.73 -6.89 -3.64
CA THR A 31 12.86 -7.26 -2.51
C THR A 31 11.74 -6.23 -2.31
N ALA A 32 12.06 -4.94 -2.38
CA ALA A 32 11.07 -3.86 -2.30
C ALA A 32 10.01 -3.96 -3.42
N LEU A 33 10.43 -4.15 -4.67
CA LEU A 33 9.51 -4.27 -5.81
C LEU A 33 8.58 -5.48 -5.68
N LEU A 34 9.11 -6.63 -5.25
CA LEU A 34 8.29 -7.83 -5.00
C LEU A 34 7.24 -7.59 -3.91
N ALA A 35 7.63 -6.92 -2.81
CA ALA A 35 6.71 -6.57 -1.73
C ALA A 35 5.63 -5.57 -2.20
N LEU A 36 6.02 -4.57 -2.99
CA LEU A 36 5.09 -3.57 -3.53
C LEU A 36 4.04 -4.21 -4.47
N GLU A 37 4.39 -5.23 -5.26
CA GLU A 37 3.41 -5.94 -6.09
C GLU A 37 2.38 -6.68 -5.23
N ILE A 38 2.80 -7.28 -4.10
CA ILE A 38 1.89 -7.92 -3.15
C ILE A 38 0.94 -6.89 -2.54
N VAL A 39 1.47 -5.75 -2.08
CA VAL A 39 0.68 -4.65 -1.49
C VAL A 39 -0.33 -4.12 -2.50
N LYS A 40 0.11 -3.84 -3.73
CA LYS A 40 -0.76 -3.40 -4.82
C LYS A 40 -1.91 -4.39 -5.04
N LYS A 41 -1.61 -5.68 -5.16
CA LYS A 41 -2.62 -6.72 -5.36
C LYS A 41 -3.63 -6.79 -4.20
N ASP A 42 -3.19 -6.65 -2.96
CA ASP A 42 -4.08 -6.59 -1.78
C ASP A 42 -5.04 -5.39 -1.85
N PHE A 43 -4.54 -4.21 -2.21
CA PHE A 43 -5.39 -3.02 -2.36
C PHE A 43 -6.34 -3.11 -3.57
N GLU A 44 -5.91 -3.70 -4.68
CA GLU A 44 -6.78 -3.99 -5.83
C GLU A 44 -7.92 -4.92 -5.41
N GLN A 45 -7.61 -6.02 -4.71
CA GLN A 45 -8.63 -6.92 -4.17
C GLN A 45 -9.58 -6.20 -3.21
N LYS A 46 -9.07 -5.38 -2.29
CA LYS A 46 -9.90 -4.62 -1.34
C LYS A 46 -10.81 -3.61 -2.04
N ARG A 47 -10.31 -2.92 -3.07
CA ARG A 47 -11.10 -2.01 -3.91
C ARG A 47 -12.24 -2.76 -4.60
N ASP A 48 -11.92 -3.89 -5.21
CA ASP A 48 -12.88 -4.67 -6.00
C ASP A 48 -13.91 -5.41 -5.11
N LEU A 49 -13.54 -5.73 -3.87
CA LEU A 49 -14.44 -6.28 -2.84
C LEU A 49 -15.30 -5.21 -2.14
N GLY A 50 -15.24 -3.94 -2.55
CA GLY A 50 -16.07 -2.87 -1.99
C GLY A 50 -15.67 -2.40 -0.59
N GLY A 51 -14.44 -2.71 -0.14
CA GLY A 51 -13.85 -2.17 1.09
C GLY A 51 -14.46 -2.70 2.39
N ASN A 52 -14.21 -3.97 2.74
CA ASN A 52 -13.88 -4.47 4.09
C ASN A 52 -13.87 -6.03 4.10
N PRO A 53 -12.72 -6.71 4.27
CA PRO A 53 -12.66 -8.18 4.29
C PRO A 53 -13.24 -8.85 5.55
N THR A 54 -13.69 -8.12 6.59
CA THR A 54 -14.35 -8.76 7.76
C THR A 54 -15.79 -9.23 7.53
N SER A 55 -16.40 -9.02 6.34
CA SER A 55 -17.74 -9.56 6.02
C SER A 55 -17.74 -11.01 5.50
N HIS A 56 -16.67 -11.77 5.72
CA HIS A 56 -16.58 -13.18 5.31
C HIS A 56 -16.98 -14.16 6.43
N ILE A 57 -17.88 -13.77 7.33
CA ILE A 57 -18.68 -14.76 8.06
C ILE A 57 -19.83 -15.13 7.12
N PRO A 58 -19.80 -16.29 6.43
CA PRO A 58 -20.99 -16.79 5.79
C PRO A 58 -22.06 -16.93 6.88
N ALA A 59 -23.22 -16.32 6.69
CA ALA A 59 -24.36 -16.61 7.51
C ALA A 59 -24.60 -18.12 7.43
N HIS A 60 -24.21 -18.85 8.47
CA HIS A 60 -24.55 -20.25 8.61
C HIS A 60 -26.06 -20.30 8.79
N THR A 61 -26.77 -20.53 7.69
CA THR A 61 -28.17 -20.93 7.71
C THR A 61 -28.23 -22.39 8.13
N SER A 62 -28.53 -22.64 9.39
CA SER A 62 -29.14 -23.89 9.90
C SER A 62 -29.87 -23.59 11.20
#